data_AF-A0AAF0IUU2-F1
#
_entry.id   AF-A0AAF0IUU2-F1
#
_cell.length_a   1.000
_cell.length_b   1.000
_cell.length_c   1.000
_cell.angle_alpha   90.00
_cell.angle_beta   90.00
_cell.angle_gamma   90.00
#
_symmetry.space_group_name_H-M   'P 1'
#
loop_
_entity.id
_entity.type
_entity.pdbx_description
1 polymer ?
#
loop_
_entity_poly.entity_id
_entity_poly.type
_entity_poly.pdbx_seq_one_letter_code
_entity_poly.pdbx_strand_id
1 'polypeptide(L)'
;MAWRAALRAGRPLRLQAYSTRSNSTFSYAARVLSDPVIETIALASRITRILLGSALVVGGVTLASWEGMHQYVERVSMPQAASQDFHSGDAMDNDFEFAADDRPDALLHMRHTDPRLGTFGRHIVRAAWMAEHWGGGIAPGVLFGGGSSRPVPTDALDHNGLAMAETFLASAVDLAEKRHMSVPDFAQPGTPVDPTAVSLELWLAHIREKMGSPMALTRAANACEKLFDASSDPVLRRSLATRLATQCSRLGQWDESVRWMDRAMQESAHDTLRATVDKLLARESLPLTPLETRQSIETLQALSTLHVRQATAAETERAPLEEALRIQLAALRLANTSTVGQGVAGTAERLQELWIQQRQAVLAMHVAETLYALHKEPAVSAGWWPRLSHWLGRASRRQVRPLDYFSMDAAPVRHGPHAASQEWLWCASQRAQQVCRELGTSGSEMLPAWKGPYQAMSARVLEQAQRTQQEAELLLRALQK
;
A
#
# COMPACT_ATOMS: atom_id res chain seq x y z
N MET A 1 -37.83 -14.17 37.26
CA MET A 1 -37.03 -14.71 38.39
C MET A 1 -36.20 -13.54 38.95
N ALA A 2 -36.64 -12.68 39.86
CA ALA A 2 -37.25 -12.84 41.19
C ALA A 2 -36.31 -13.45 42.24
N TRP A 3 -35.31 -12.71 42.74
CA TRP A 3 -34.70 -12.95 44.06
C TRP A 3 -34.47 -11.64 44.83
N ARG A 4 -35.43 -11.35 45.71
CA ARG A 4 -35.27 -10.49 46.90
C ARG A 4 -34.68 -11.37 48.01
N ALA A 5 -33.65 -10.91 48.70
CA ALA A 5 -33.29 -11.46 50.01
C ALA A 5 -32.88 -10.32 50.94
N ALA A 6 -33.84 -9.95 51.78
CA ALA A 6 -33.67 -9.05 52.90
C ALA A 6 -33.04 -9.79 54.08
N LEU A 7 -32.00 -9.21 54.69
CA LEU A 7 -31.58 -9.57 56.05
C LEU A 7 -31.53 -8.29 56.88
N ARG A 8 -32.66 -7.98 57.52
CA ARG A 8 -32.73 -7.09 58.68
C ARG A 8 -32.16 -7.83 59.88
N ALA A 9 -30.91 -7.55 60.24
CA ALA A 9 -30.38 -7.90 61.55
C ALA A 9 -30.88 -6.88 62.59
N GLY A 10 -31.58 -7.36 63.60
CA GLY A 10 -32.15 -6.57 64.69
C GLY A 10 -31.08 -5.84 65.49
N ARG A 11 -31.32 -4.55 65.76
CA ARG A 11 -30.54 -3.78 66.74
C ARG A 11 -31.07 -4.09 68.15
N PRO A 12 -30.21 -4.48 69.10
CA PRO A 12 -30.62 -4.59 70.49
C PRO A 12 -30.92 -3.21 71.09
N LEU A 13 -32.04 -3.12 71.81
CA LEU A 13 -32.38 -2.01 72.69
C LEU A 13 -31.32 -1.89 73.79
N ARG A 14 -30.46 -0.87 73.70
CA ARG A 14 -29.56 -0.49 74.80
C ARG A 14 -30.34 0.37 75.79
N LEU A 15 -30.45 -0.15 77.01
CA LEU A 15 -30.89 0.56 78.20
C LEU A 15 -30.01 1.79 78.43
N GLN A 16 -30.67 2.94 78.51
CA GLN A 16 -30.08 4.25 78.74
C GLN A 16 -29.87 4.43 80.24
N ALA A 17 -28.65 4.19 80.71
CA ALA A 17 -28.25 4.51 82.09
C ALA A 17 -28.08 6.03 82.23
N TYR A 18 -28.85 6.64 83.13
CA TYR A 18 -28.68 8.01 83.57
C TYR A 18 -27.38 8.11 84.38
N SER A 19 -26.31 8.66 83.78
CA SER A 19 -25.13 9.07 84.54
C SER A 19 -25.28 10.53 84.98
N THR A 20 -25.05 10.75 86.27
CA THR A 20 -25.09 12.04 86.93
C THR A 20 -23.95 12.92 86.44
N ARG A 21 -24.36 14.07 85.91
CA ARG A 21 -23.57 15.16 85.32
C ARG A 21 -22.57 15.72 86.36
N SER A 22 -21.32 15.30 86.25
CA SER A 22 -20.19 15.96 86.93
C SER A 22 -19.82 17.23 86.15
N ASN A 23 -19.95 18.38 86.83
CA ASN A 23 -19.60 19.70 86.33
C ASN A 23 -18.10 19.77 86.01
N SER A 24 -17.76 19.59 84.75
CA SER A 24 -16.44 19.88 84.19
C SER A 24 -16.61 20.95 83.12
N THR A 25 -16.64 22.21 83.53
CA THR A 25 -16.59 23.38 82.62
C THR A 25 -15.38 23.32 81.68
N PHE A 26 -14.33 22.57 82.03
CA PHE A 26 -13.18 22.27 81.18
C PHE A 26 -13.46 21.25 80.06
N SER A 27 -14.42 20.32 80.23
CA SER A 27 -14.75 19.34 79.17
C SER A 27 -15.65 19.90 78.08
N TYR A 28 -16.41 20.96 78.38
CA TYR A 28 -17.26 21.64 77.39
C TYR A 28 -16.42 22.41 76.38
N ALA A 29 -15.41 23.16 76.84
CA ALA A 29 -14.49 23.88 75.95
C ALA A 29 -13.69 22.90 75.06
N ALA A 30 -13.22 21.78 75.61
CA ALA A 30 -12.54 20.74 74.83
C ALA A 30 -13.45 20.10 73.78
N ARG A 31 -14.73 19.82 74.10
CA ARG A 31 -15.71 19.29 73.15
C ARG A 31 -16.04 20.26 72.02
N VAL A 32 -16.31 21.53 72.35
CA VAL A 32 -16.68 22.56 71.38
C VAL A 32 -15.53 22.80 70.38
N LEU A 33 -14.28 22.61 70.80
CA LEU A 33 -13.11 22.70 69.91
C LEU A 33 -12.77 21.38 69.21
N SER A 34 -13.05 20.20 69.80
CA SER A 34 -12.70 18.90 69.19
C SER A 34 -13.69 18.45 68.12
N ASP A 35 -14.99 18.75 68.28
CA ASP A 35 -16.03 18.31 67.36
C ASP A 35 -15.82 18.82 65.91
N PRO A 36 -15.48 20.10 65.65
CA PRO A 36 -15.20 20.55 64.28
C PRO A 36 -13.92 19.92 63.69
N VAL A 37 -12.93 19.59 64.52
CA VAL A 37 -11.71 18.92 64.04
C VAL A 37 -12.01 17.46 63.66
N ILE A 38 -12.82 16.76 64.44
CA ILE A 38 -13.21 15.38 64.12
C ILE A 38 -14.10 15.35 62.86
N GLU A 39 -15.01 16.32 62.71
CA GLU A 39 -15.85 16.45 61.51
C GLU A 39 -15.03 16.75 60.25
N THR A 40 -14.05 17.65 60.34
CA THR A 40 -13.17 17.96 59.20
C THR A 40 -12.30 16.76 58.81
N ILE A 41 -11.74 16.02 59.77
CA ILE A 41 -10.99 14.78 59.49
C ILE A 41 -11.90 13.72 58.86
N ALA A 42 -13.12 13.55 59.37
CA ALA A 42 -14.08 12.59 58.83
C ALA A 42 -14.53 12.96 57.41
N LEU A 43 -14.77 14.24 57.14
CA LEU A 43 -15.09 14.76 55.81
C LEU A 43 -13.92 14.57 54.84
N ALA A 44 -12.71 14.95 55.26
CA ALA A 44 -11.48 14.76 54.49
C ALA A 44 -11.29 13.28 54.12
N SER A 45 -11.42 12.37 55.09
CA SER A 45 -11.35 10.92 54.85
C SER A 45 -12.37 10.41 53.83
N ARG A 46 -13.61 10.94 53.85
CA ARG A 46 -14.63 10.59 52.85
C ARG A 46 -14.25 11.09 51.46
N ILE A 47 -13.80 12.35 51.35
CA ILE A 47 -13.37 12.94 50.09
C ILE A 47 -12.17 12.17 49.52
N THR A 48 -11.15 11.87 50.33
CA THR A 48 -9.99 11.10 49.89
C THR A 48 -10.38 9.72 49.37
N ARG A 49 -11.29 9.00 50.05
CA ARG A 49 -11.77 7.69 49.57
C ARG A 49 -12.55 7.78 48.27
N ILE A 50 -13.39 8.81 48.11
CA ILE A 50 -14.12 9.03 46.85
C ILE A 50 -13.14 9.35 45.73
N LEU A 51 -12.16 10.23 45.96
CA LEU A 51 -11.15 10.60 44.97
C LEU A 51 -10.28 9.41 44.58
N LEU A 52 -9.83 8.61 45.55
CA LEU A 52 -9.05 7.41 45.29
C LEU A 52 -9.88 6.36 44.54
N GLY A 53 -11.14 6.16 44.94
CA GLY A 53 -12.08 5.28 44.26
C GLY A 53 -12.32 5.71 42.81
N SER A 54 -12.56 7.01 42.57
CA SER A 54 -12.73 7.55 41.22
C SER A 54 -11.47 7.43 40.39
N ALA A 55 -10.30 7.71 40.95
CA ALA A 55 -9.03 7.60 40.24
C ALA A 55 -8.75 6.15 39.82
N LEU A 56 -9.04 5.17 40.69
CA LEU A 56 -8.90 3.75 40.36
C LEU A 56 -9.88 3.31 39.27
N VAL A 57 -11.14 3.76 39.33
CA VAL A 57 -12.15 3.42 38.31
C VAL A 57 -11.76 4.05 36.97
N VAL A 58 -11.45 5.35 36.93
CA VAL A 58 -11.06 6.05 35.70
C VAL A 58 -9.76 5.47 35.14
N GLY A 59 -8.75 5.24 35.97
CA GLY A 59 -7.49 4.61 35.57
C GLY A 59 -7.71 3.19 35.03
N GLY A 60 -8.52 2.38 35.71
CA GLY A 60 -8.86 1.02 35.28
C GLY A 60 -9.57 0.99 33.93
N VAL A 61 -10.60 1.83 33.74
CA VAL A 61 -11.31 1.94 32.46
C VAL A 61 -10.36 2.43 31.35
N THR A 62 -9.48 3.37 31.66
CA THR A 62 -8.51 3.91 30.68
C THR A 62 -7.52 2.85 30.23
N LEU A 63 -6.93 2.10 31.17
CA LEU A 63 -6.01 1.01 30.87
C LEU A 63 -6.70 -0.14 30.11
N ALA A 64 -7.92 -0.51 30.51
CA ALA A 64 -8.69 -1.54 29.83
C ALA A 64 -9.05 -1.14 28.40
N SER A 65 -9.45 0.12 28.18
CA SER A 65 -9.74 0.65 26.85
C SER A 65 -8.48 0.70 25.98
N TRP A 66 -7.35 1.12 26.56
CA TRP A 66 -6.06 1.17 25.86
C TRP A 66 -5.61 -0.23 25.40
N GLU A 67 -5.54 -1.21 26.31
CA GLU A 67 -5.17 -2.59 25.94
C GLU A 67 -6.20 -3.22 25.01
N GLY A 68 -7.51 -2.98 25.26
CA GLY A 68 -8.59 -3.43 24.40
C GLY A 68 -8.44 -2.96 22.96
N MET A 69 -8.03 -1.70 22.76
CA MET A 69 -7.75 -1.15 21.44
C MET A 69 -6.59 -1.87 20.74
N HIS A 70 -5.48 -2.12 21.47
CA HIS A 70 -4.34 -2.86 20.93
C HIS A 70 -4.71 -4.30 20.57
N GLN A 71 -5.50 -4.98 21.40
CA GLN A 71 -5.97 -6.34 21.09
C GLN A 71 -6.95 -6.37 19.91
N TYR A 72 -7.79 -5.34 19.77
CA TYR A 72 -8.68 -5.19 18.61
C TYR A 72 -7.86 -5.07 17.31
N VAL A 73 -6.85 -4.19 17.30
CA VAL A 73 -5.96 -4.02 16.14
C VAL A 73 -5.23 -5.32 15.79
N GLU A 74 -4.66 -6.00 16.79
CA GLU A 74 -3.92 -7.26 16.60
C GLU A 74 -4.77 -8.39 16.00
N ARG A 75 -6.02 -8.51 16.45
CA ARG A 75 -6.86 -9.70 16.17
C ARG A 75 -7.89 -9.47 15.08
N VAL A 76 -8.27 -8.22 14.86
CA VAL A 76 -9.33 -7.87 13.91
C VAL A 76 -8.76 -7.06 12.76
N SER A 77 -8.14 -5.91 13.04
CA SER A 77 -7.79 -4.97 11.97
C SER A 77 -6.57 -5.38 11.16
N MET A 78 -5.46 -5.76 11.81
CA MET A 78 -4.23 -6.20 11.11
C MET A 78 -4.47 -7.45 10.26
N PRO A 79 -5.18 -8.50 10.73
CA PRO A 79 -5.46 -9.65 9.89
C PRO A 79 -6.39 -9.39 8.71
N GLN A 80 -7.26 -8.37 8.80
CA GLN A 80 -8.10 -7.95 7.67
C GLN A 80 -7.32 -7.12 6.64
N ALA A 81 -6.30 -6.39 7.08
CA ALA A 81 -5.43 -5.59 6.21
C ALA A 81 -4.36 -6.44 5.53
N ALA A 82 -3.90 -7.52 6.17
CA ALA A 82 -3.02 -8.49 5.54
C ALA A 82 -3.82 -9.28 4.49
N SER A 83 -3.33 -9.33 3.25
CA SER A 83 -3.85 -10.20 2.19
C SER A 83 -4.05 -11.61 2.74
N GLN A 84 -5.22 -12.22 2.49
CA GLN A 84 -5.56 -13.55 3.01
C GLN A 84 -4.43 -14.55 2.72
N ASP A 85 -3.91 -15.17 3.79
CA ASP A 85 -2.84 -16.16 3.70
C ASP A 85 -3.21 -17.25 2.70
N PHE A 86 -2.38 -17.37 1.67
CA PHE A 86 -2.24 -18.60 0.92
C PHE A 86 -1.50 -19.57 1.83
N HIS A 87 -2.24 -20.47 2.47
CA HIS A 87 -1.63 -21.57 3.20
C HIS A 87 -0.66 -22.31 2.27
N SER A 88 0.62 -22.26 2.61
CA SER A 88 1.74 -22.98 1.97
C SER A 88 1.65 -24.51 2.07
N GLY A 89 0.49 -25.05 2.47
CA GLY A 89 0.29 -26.46 2.78
C GLY A 89 0.01 -27.35 1.57
N ASP A 90 -0.60 -26.84 0.51
CA ASP A 90 -0.94 -27.63 -0.68
C ASP A 90 -0.13 -27.15 -1.89
N ALA A 91 1.17 -27.46 -1.87
CA ALA A 91 2.17 -27.14 -2.90
C ALA A 91 1.96 -27.90 -4.24
N MET A 92 0.75 -28.36 -4.54
CA MET A 92 0.50 -29.31 -5.63
C MET A 92 0.22 -28.67 -6.99
N ASP A 93 0.04 -27.35 -7.12
CA ASP A 93 -0.23 -26.72 -8.43
C ASP A 93 0.10 -25.22 -8.46
N ASN A 94 1.36 -24.87 -8.21
CA ASN A 94 1.79 -23.46 -8.07
C ASN A 94 2.60 -22.95 -9.27
N ASP A 95 2.49 -23.56 -10.45
CA ASP A 95 3.26 -23.22 -11.65
C ASP A 95 3.12 -21.74 -12.09
N PHE A 96 2.07 -21.06 -11.63
CA PHE A 96 1.82 -19.65 -11.91
C PHE A 96 2.27 -18.70 -10.80
N GLU A 97 2.55 -19.17 -9.59
CA GLU A 97 3.09 -18.40 -8.45
C GLU A 97 2.44 -17.02 -8.17
N PHE A 98 1.12 -16.87 -8.31
CA PHE A 98 0.46 -15.57 -8.03
C PHE A 98 0.70 -15.05 -6.60
N ALA A 99 0.88 -15.95 -5.63
CA ALA A 99 1.22 -15.56 -4.26
C ALA A 99 2.60 -14.90 -4.14
N ALA A 100 3.52 -15.16 -5.08
CA ALA A 100 4.83 -14.52 -5.10
C ALA A 100 4.72 -13.03 -5.46
N ASP A 101 3.78 -12.65 -6.33
CA ASP A 101 3.54 -11.23 -6.67
C ASP A 101 2.98 -10.44 -5.49
N ASP A 102 2.17 -11.07 -4.66
CA ASP A 102 1.58 -10.45 -3.47
C ASP A 102 2.56 -10.41 -2.28
N ARG A 103 3.67 -11.14 -2.35
CA ARG A 103 4.61 -11.29 -1.24
C ARG A 103 5.24 -9.95 -0.78
N PRO A 104 5.73 -9.07 -1.68
CA PRO A 104 6.27 -7.78 -1.25
C PRO A 104 5.24 -6.93 -0.52
N ASP A 105 3.98 -6.92 -0.98
CA ASP A 105 2.89 -6.19 -0.34
C ASP A 105 2.48 -6.85 0.99
N ALA A 106 2.49 -8.17 1.08
CA ALA A 106 2.24 -8.89 2.33
C ALA A 106 3.29 -8.57 3.40
N LEU A 107 4.54 -8.29 3.02
CA LEU A 107 5.59 -7.85 3.94
C LEU A 107 5.41 -6.41 4.44
N LEU A 108 4.58 -5.58 3.77
CA LEU A 108 4.23 -4.24 4.24
C LEU A 108 3.26 -4.27 5.42
N HIS A 109 2.54 -5.38 5.59
CA HIS A 109 1.49 -5.51 6.59
C HIS A 109 1.69 -6.77 7.44
N MET A 110 2.24 -6.58 8.64
CA MET A 110 2.33 -7.67 9.61
C MET A 110 0.93 -8.07 10.06
N ARG A 111 0.52 -9.29 9.69
CA ARG A 111 -0.75 -9.90 10.12
C ARG A 111 -0.90 -9.93 11.64
N HIS A 112 0.21 -10.24 12.32
CA HIS A 112 0.30 -10.31 13.77
C HIS A 112 1.63 -9.71 14.23
N THR A 113 1.66 -9.20 15.45
CA THR A 113 2.91 -8.68 16.01
C THR A 113 3.77 -9.81 16.58
N ASP A 114 5.05 -9.81 16.23
CA ASP A 114 5.99 -10.85 16.66
C ASP A 114 6.15 -10.86 18.19
N PRO A 115 5.92 -11.99 18.90
CA PRO A 115 6.11 -12.09 20.34
C PRO A 115 7.55 -11.78 20.80
N ARG A 116 8.56 -11.94 19.94
CA ARG A 116 9.97 -11.61 20.24
C ARG A 116 10.19 -10.11 20.46
N LEU A 117 9.31 -9.25 19.94
CA LEU A 117 9.27 -7.80 20.23
C LEU A 117 8.76 -7.49 21.64
N GLY A 118 8.22 -8.49 22.36
CA GLY A 118 7.71 -8.36 23.72
C GLY A 118 6.50 -7.43 23.81
N THR A 119 5.96 -7.25 25.01
CA THR A 119 4.71 -6.47 25.18
C THR A 119 4.86 -5.05 24.63
N PHE A 120 5.92 -4.34 25.00
CA PHE A 120 6.15 -2.97 24.56
C PHE A 120 6.34 -2.83 23.04
N GLY A 121 7.16 -3.66 22.41
CA GLY A 121 7.37 -3.61 20.96
C GLY A 121 6.11 -3.92 20.17
N ARG A 122 5.32 -4.91 20.62
CA ARG A 122 4.02 -5.21 20.01
C ARG A 122 3.05 -4.04 20.10
N HIS A 123 3.02 -3.32 21.23
CA HIS A 123 2.22 -2.11 21.39
C HIS A 123 2.66 -0.99 20.44
N ILE A 124 3.97 -0.79 20.27
CA ILE A 124 4.49 0.20 19.32
C ILE A 124 4.06 -0.13 17.89
N VAL A 125 4.20 -1.39 17.46
CA VAL A 125 3.82 -1.81 16.11
C VAL A 125 2.32 -1.61 15.84
N ARG A 126 1.47 -1.93 16.82
CA ARG A 126 0.02 -1.64 16.72
C ARG A 126 -0.27 -0.16 16.72
N ALA A 127 0.46 0.63 17.50
CA ALA A 127 0.34 2.09 17.49
C ALA A 127 0.72 2.68 16.14
N ALA A 128 1.75 2.13 15.47
CA ALA A 128 2.08 2.49 14.09
C ALA A 128 0.92 2.18 13.14
N TRP A 129 0.33 0.98 13.24
CA TRP A 129 -0.83 0.60 12.43
C TRP A 129 -1.99 1.57 12.62
N MET A 130 -2.33 1.87 13.89
CA MET A 130 -3.39 2.83 14.24
C MET A 130 -3.08 4.21 13.68
N ALA A 131 -1.85 4.70 13.80
CA ALA A 131 -1.46 6.00 13.28
C ALA A 131 -1.55 6.09 11.75
N GLU A 132 -1.20 5.00 11.05
CA GLU A 132 -1.33 4.93 9.59
C GLU A 132 -2.79 4.90 9.13
N HIS A 133 -3.65 4.08 9.76
CA HIS A 133 -4.99 3.78 9.25
C HIS A 133 -6.09 4.64 9.86
N TRP A 134 -5.92 5.06 11.12
CA TRP A 134 -6.88 5.93 11.82
C TRP A 134 -6.40 7.38 11.87
N GLY A 135 -5.23 7.66 11.30
CA GLY A 135 -4.59 8.95 11.34
C GLY A 135 -4.05 9.29 12.72
N GLY A 136 -3.62 10.55 12.87
CA GLY A 136 -2.95 10.98 14.09
C GLY A 136 -3.84 11.24 15.31
N GLY A 137 -5.14 10.92 15.22
CA GLY A 137 -6.14 11.33 16.19
C GLY A 137 -6.37 12.84 16.25
N ILE A 138 -7.23 13.28 17.18
CA ILE A 138 -7.47 14.68 17.46
C ILE A 138 -6.25 15.22 18.23
N ALA A 139 -5.47 16.10 17.63
CA ALA A 139 -4.38 16.77 18.33
C ALA A 139 -4.94 17.42 19.62
N PRO A 140 -4.31 17.23 20.80
CA PRO A 140 -4.86 17.68 22.09
C PRO A 140 -5.18 19.18 22.11
N GLY A 141 -4.51 20.00 21.28
CA GLY A 141 -4.83 21.42 21.11
C GLY A 141 -6.26 21.71 20.66
N VAL A 142 -6.93 20.78 19.97
CA VAL A 142 -8.34 20.92 19.56
C VAL A 142 -9.30 20.60 20.70
N LEU A 143 -8.93 19.66 21.59
CA LEU A 143 -9.77 19.28 22.75
C LEU A 143 -9.70 20.29 23.90
N PHE A 144 -8.66 21.13 23.97
CA PHE A 144 -8.45 22.09 25.06
C PHE A 144 -8.67 23.58 24.70
N GLY A 145 -9.43 23.88 23.64
CA GLY A 145 -10.18 25.14 23.57
C GLY A 145 -9.42 26.40 23.10
N GLY A 146 -8.66 26.32 22.00
CA GLY A 146 -8.23 27.50 21.24
C GLY A 146 -9.17 27.78 20.06
N GLY A 147 -10.13 28.70 20.21
CA GLY A 147 -11.27 28.96 19.31
C GLY A 147 -10.96 29.41 17.87
N SER A 148 -10.32 28.56 17.07
CA SER A 148 -10.27 28.71 15.61
C SER A 148 -11.09 27.58 14.97
N SER A 149 -12.36 27.87 14.67
CA SER A 149 -13.29 26.98 13.97
C SER A 149 -12.95 26.77 12.49
N ARG A 150 -11.66 26.80 12.13
CA ARG A 150 -11.22 26.59 10.75
C ARG A 150 -11.13 25.09 10.51
N PRO A 151 -11.85 24.54 9.51
CA PRO A 151 -11.72 23.14 9.16
C PRO A 151 -10.25 22.86 8.85
N VAL A 152 -9.64 21.94 9.60
CA VAL A 152 -8.30 21.45 9.31
C VAL A 152 -8.41 20.70 7.98
N PRO A 153 -7.61 21.07 6.95
CA PRO A 153 -7.57 20.32 5.70
C PRO A 153 -7.29 18.84 5.99
N THR A 154 -8.04 17.94 5.37
CA THR A 154 -7.87 16.47 5.51
C THR A 154 -6.42 16.05 5.31
N ASP A 155 -5.73 16.68 4.37
CA ASP A 155 -4.32 16.43 4.06
C ASP A 155 -3.39 16.64 5.27
N ALA A 156 -3.70 17.60 6.14
CA ALA A 156 -2.89 17.87 7.32
C ALA A 156 -3.06 16.76 8.39
N LEU A 157 -4.23 16.13 8.47
CA LEU A 157 -4.48 15.01 9.38
C LEU A 157 -3.77 13.74 8.89
N ASP A 158 -3.80 13.49 7.59
CA ASP A 158 -3.13 12.34 6.96
C ASP A 158 -1.61 12.43 7.16
N HIS A 159 -1.01 13.62 6.98
CA HIS A 159 0.42 13.82 7.22
C HIS A 159 0.82 13.59 8.69
N ASN A 160 -0.02 13.98 9.65
CA ASN A 160 0.27 13.76 11.07
C ASN A 160 0.23 12.27 11.44
N GLY A 161 -0.73 11.51 10.88
CA GLY A 161 -0.80 10.06 11.05
C GLY A 161 0.45 9.35 10.54
N LEU A 162 0.90 9.69 9.33
CA LEU A 162 2.12 9.12 8.74
C LEU A 162 3.39 9.47 9.54
N ALA A 163 3.52 10.70 10.04
CA ALA A 163 4.68 11.09 10.86
C ALA A 163 4.74 10.33 12.20
N MET A 164 3.59 10.09 12.83
CA MET A 164 3.52 9.26 14.04
C MET A 164 3.80 7.79 13.73
N ALA A 165 3.26 7.26 12.64
CA ALA A 165 3.55 5.91 12.17
C ALA A 165 5.05 5.72 11.93
N GLU A 166 5.73 6.69 11.29
CA GLU A 166 7.19 6.67 11.10
C GLU A 166 7.92 6.59 12.45
N THR A 167 7.52 7.42 13.43
CA THR A 167 8.16 7.46 14.76
C THR A 167 7.99 6.14 15.51
N PHE A 168 6.78 5.56 15.48
CA PHE A 168 6.53 4.26 16.09
C PHE A 168 7.30 3.15 15.39
N LEU A 169 7.29 3.07 14.05
CA LEU A 169 8.04 2.05 13.31
C LEU A 169 9.55 2.17 13.51
N ALA A 170 10.11 3.38 13.50
CA ALA A 170 11.52 3.59 13.80
C ALA A 170 11.88 3.10 15.21
N SER A 171 11.01 3.33 16.20
CA SER A 171 11.18 2.82 17.56
C SER A 171 11.06 1.29 17.63
N ALA A 172 10.18 0.70 16.82
CA ALA A 172 10.03 -0.75 16.72
C ALA A 172 11.26 -1.41 16.09
N VAL A 173 11.85 -0.81 15.05
CA VAL A 173 13.11 -1.26 14.42
C VAL A 173 14.26 -1.21 15.43
N ASP A 174 14.47 -0.07 16.11
CA ASP A 174 15.53 0.05 17.14
C ASP A 174 15.35 -0.99 18.28
N LEU A 175 14.11 -1.24 18.70
CA LEU A 175 13.83 -2.27 19.69
C LEU A 175 14.09 -3.69 19.15
N ALA A 176 13.80 -3.94 17.87
CA ALA A 176 14.07 -5.21 17.22
C ALA A 176 15.58 -5.47 17.14
N GLU A 177 16.37 -4.46 16.74
CA GLU A 177 17.82 -4.52 16.69
C GLU A 177 18.42 -4.81 18.07
N LYS A 178 17.94 -4.14 19.12
CA LYS A 178 18.32 -4.42 20.54
C LYS A 178 18.02 -5.85 20.99
N ARG A 179 17.17 -6.57 20.25
CA ARG A 179 16.81 -7.98 20.48
C ARG A 179 17.39 -8.91 19.44
N HIS A 180 18.41 -8.46 18.71
CA HIS A 180 19.11 -9.23 17.69
C HIS A 180 18.21 -9.65 16.51
N MET A 181 17.13 -8.91 16.25
CA MET A 181 16.34 -8.98 15.03
C MET A 181 16.73 -7.78 14.16
N SER A 182 17.79 -7.94 13.36
CA SER A 182 18.29 -6.87 12.49
C SER A 182 18.47 -7.39 11.07
N VAL A 183 18.20 -6.54 10.09
CA VAL A 183 18.62 -6.76 8.70
C VAL A 183 20.11 -6.42 8.62
N PRO A 184 21.00 -7.36 8.25
CA PRO A 184 22.41 -7.05 8.06
C PRO A 184 22.60 -6.12 6.86
N ASP A 185 23.64 -5.28 6.87
CA ASP A 185 23.90 -4.37 5.74
C ASP A 185 24.21 -5.10 4.43
N PHE A 186 24.74 -6.33 4.52
CA PHE A 186 25.03 -7.20 3.39
C PHE A 186 24.56 -8.62 3.67
N ALA A 187 24.16 -9.34 2.63
CA ALA A 187 23.83 -10.76 2.72
C ALA A 187 25.02 -11.55 3.30
N GLN A 188 24.77 -12.23 4.42
CA GLN A 188 25.72 -13.18 4.99
C GLN A 188 25.40 -14.59 4.47
N PRO A 189 26.35 -15.28 3.81
CA PRO A 189 26.09 -16.62 3.29
C PRO A 189 25.61 -17.57 4.39
N GLY A 190 24.44 -18.16 4.21
CA GLY A 190 23.88 -19.16 5.13
C GLY A 190 23.12 -18.62 6.33
N THR A 191 23.03 -17.30 6.53
CA THR A 191 22.22 -16.70 7.60
C THR A 191 20.93 -16.13 7.01
N PRO A 192 19.76 -16.74 7.26
CA PRO A 192 18.49 -16.19 6.81
C PRO A 192 18.22 -14.86 7.51
N VAL A 193 17.77 -13.85 6.74
CA VAL A 193 17.37 -12.56 7.30
C VAL A 193 16.09 -12.75 8.11
N ASP A 194 16.02 -12.11 9.28
CA ASP A 194 14.84 -12.19 10.14
C ASP A 194 13.61 -11.57 9.45
N PRO A 195 12.51 -12.33 9.25
CA PRO A 195 11.34 -11.85 8.50
C PRO A 195 10.63 -10.68 9.20
N THR A 196 10.69 -10.60 10.53
CA THR A 196 10.11 -9.48 11.29
C THR A 196 10.92 -8.22 11.07
N ALA A 197 12.25 -8.31 11.05
CA ALA A 197 13.11 -7.17 10.75
C ALA A 197 12.88 -6.66 9.32
N VAL A 198 12.77 -7.57 8.33
CA VAL A 198 12.44 -7.24 6.93
C VAL A 198 11.09 -6.52 6.84
N SER A 199 10.05 -7.06 7.48
CA SER A 199 8.70 -6.49 7.42
C SER A 199 8.64 -5.10 8.06
N LEU A 200 9.28 -4.90 9.22
CA LEU A 200 9.36 -3.60 9.89
C LEU A 200 10.08 -2.54 9.05
N GLU A 201 11.24 -2.88 8.49
CA GLU A 201 12.02 -1.97 7.64
C GLU A 201 11.28 -1.64 6.34
N LEU A 202 10.67 -2.63 5.69
CA LEU A 202 9.92 -2.44 4.46
C LEU A 202 8.67 -1.55 4.68
N TRP A 203 7.96 -1.77 5.79
CA TRP A 203 6.82 -0.94 6.19
C TRP A 203 7.26 0.48 6.55
N LEU A 204 8.36 0.66 7.30
CA LEU A 204 8.91 1.99 7.58
C LEU A 204 9.29 2.74 6.31
N ALA A 205 9.95 2.06 5.36
CA ALA A 205 10.25 2.62 4.05
C ALA A 205 8.96 3.01 3.30
N HIS A 206 7.89 2.22 3.44
CA HIS A 206 6.61 2.48 2.75
C HIS A 206 5.91 3.72 3.31
N ILE A 207 5.88 3.89 4.63
CA ILE A 207 5.39 5.12 5.27
C ILE A 207 6.18 6.34 4.77
N ARG A 208 7.52 6.24 4.73
CA ARG A 208 8.38 7.32 4.23
C ARG A 208 8.14 7.66 2.76
N GLU A 209 7.84 6.65 1.94
CA GLU A 209 7.46 6.86 0.54
C GLU A 209 6.11 7.57 0.39
N LYS A 210 5.14 7.23 1.24
CA LYS A 210 3.82 7.90 1.33
C LYS A 210 3.95 9.35 1.81
N MET A 211 4.86 9.64 2.75
CA MET A 211 5.15 11.01 3.18
C MET A 211 5.68 11.87 2.03
N GLY A 212 6.46 11.29 1.11
CA GLY A 212 6.86 11.91 -0.15
C GLY A 212 7.81 13.11 -0.05
N SER A 213 8.23 13.53 1.15
CA SER A 213 9.26 14.56 1.31
C SER A 213 10.62 14.03 0.80
N PRO A 214 11.49 14.88 0.23
CA PRO A 214 12.79 14.44 -0.28
C PRO A 214 13.62 13.67 0.75
N MET A 215 13.65 14.15 2.01
CA MET A 215 14.36 13.46 3.10
C MET A 215 13.76 12.09 3.43
N ALA A 216 12.43 11.98 3.46
CA ALA A 216 11.77 10.70 3.68
C ALA A 216 12.04 9.73 2.53
N LEU A 217 11.97 10.19 1.28
CA LEU A 217 12.29 9.39 0.10
C LEU A 217 13.73 8.89 0.09
N THR A 218 14.71 9.72 0.45
CA THR A 218 16.11 9.27 0.60
C THR A 218 16.25 8.19 1.67
N ARG A 219 15.60 8.34 2.82
CA ARG A 219 15.61 7.31 3.87
C ARG A 219 14.89 6.02 3.44
N ALA A 220 13.81 6.14 2.68
CA ALA A 220 13.10 4.99 2.12
C ALA A 220 13.98 4.25 1.11
N ALA A 221 14.69 4.98 0.25
CA ALA A 221 15.62 4.41 -0.72
C ALA A 221 16.76 3.67 0.00
N ASN A 222 17.43 4.30 0.97
CA ASN A 222 18.50 3.63 1.71
C ASN A 222 18.03 2.33 2.40
N ALA A 223 16.81 2.32 2.96
CA ALA A 223 16.23 1.11 3.56
C ALA A 223 15.92 0.03 2.52
N CYS A 224 15.40 0.40 1.34
CA CYS A 224 15.15 -0.55 0.26
C CYS A 224 16.46 -1.10 -0.33
N GLU A 225 17.51 -0.29 -0.42
CA GLU A 225 18.86 -0.72 -0.86
C GLU A 225 19.47 -1.71 0.12
N LYS A 226 19.42 -1.39 1.43
CA LYS A 226 19.82 -2.33 2.51
C LYS A 226 19.09 -3.67 2.41
N LEU A 227 17.78 -3.64 2.21
CA LEU A 227 16.97 -4.86 2.05
C LEU A 227 17.31 -5.62 0.75
N PHE A 228 17.63 -4.91 -0.33
CA PHE A 228 18.01 -5.50 -1.61
C PHE A 228 19.33 -6.28 -1.47
N ASP A 229 20.32 -5.69 -0.81
CA ASP A 229 21.64 -6.28 -0.59
C ASP A 229 21.61 -7.42 0.43
N ALA A 230 20.72 -7.36 1.42
CA ALA A 230 20.54 -8.40 2.42
C ALA A 230 19.71 -9.61 1.93
N SER A 231 18.79 -9.39 1.00
CA SER A 231 17.87 -10.42 0.52
C SER A 231 18.52 -11.35 -0.51
N SER A 232 18.29 -12.65 -0.36
CA SER A 232 18.58 -13.68 -1.36
C SER A 232 17.36 -14.05 -2.21
N ASP A 233 16.18 -13.53 -1.89
CA ASP A 233 14.94 -13.82 -2.59
C ASP A 233 14.83 -12.97 -3.87
N PRO A 234 14.86 -13.58 -5.08
CA PRO A 234 14.83 -12.83 -6.34
C PRO A 234 13.52 -12.05 -6.53
N VAL A 235 12.39 -12.56 -6.02
CA VAL A 235 11.08 -11.90 -6.14
C VAL A 235 11.08 -10.60 -5.34
N LEU A 236 11.54 -10.67 -4.09
CA LEU A 236 11.67 -9.50 -3.22
C LEU A 236 12.71 -8.51 -3.75
N ARG A 237 13.90 -8.99 -4.18
CA ARG A 237 14.96 -8.14 -4.75
C ARG A 237 14.45 -7.35 -5.95
N ARG A 238 13.70 -8.00 -6.84
CA ARG A 238 13.12 -7.33 -8.00
C ARG A 238 12.14 -6.24 -7.59
N SER A 239 11.20 -6.55 -6.70
CA SER A 239 10.23 -5.56 -6.20
C SER A 239 10.92 -4.36 -5.55
N LEU A 240 11.96 -4.62 -4.73
CA LEU A 240 12.78 -3.59 -4.11
C LEU A 240 13.52 -2.74 -5.16
N ALA A 241 14.08 -3.34 -6.20
CA ALA A 241 14.76 -2.62 -7.28
C ALA A 241 13.79 -1.74 -8.09
N THR A 242 12.60 -2.25 -8.44
CA THR A 242 11.55 -1.45 -9.09
C THR A 242 11.13 -0.27 -8.22
N ARG A 243 10.98 -0.48 -6.91
CA ARG A 243 10.60 0.55 -5.94
C ARG A 243 11.71 1.58 -5.68
N LEU A 244 12.97 1.15 -5.61
CA LEU A 244 14.14 2.03 -5.57
C LEU A 244 14.17 2.93 -6.80
N ALA A 245 13.94 2.36 -7.98
CA ALA A 245 13.88 3.14 -9.19
C ALA A 245 12.77 4.20 -9.13
N THR A 246 11.55 3.86 -8.71
CA THR A 246 10.47 4.86 -8.59
C THR A 246 10.77 5.94 -7.55
N GLN A 247 11.47 5.61 -6.46
CA GLN A 247 11.91 6.58 -5.45
C GLN A 247 13.00 7.52 -5.99
N CYS A 248 14.04 6.99 -6.64
CA CYS A 248 15.08 7.78 -7.30
C CYS A 248 14.50 8.73 -8.36
N SER A 249 13.49 8.28 -9.14
CA SER A 249 12.84 9.16 -10.13
C SER A 249 12.04 10.29 -9.46
N ARG A 250 11.42 10.07 -8.30
CA ARG A 250 10.79 11.13 -7.48
C ARG A 250 11.80 12.13 -6.90
N LEU A 251 13.04 11.71 -6.72
CA LEU A 251 14.16 12.58 -6.31
C LEU A 251 14.84 13.29 -7.50
N GLY A 252 14.40 13.04 -8.74
CA GLY A 252 15.04 13.59 -9.95
C GLY A 252 16.34 12.88 -10.34
N GLN A 253 16.66 11.75 -9.73
CA GLN A 253 17.86 10.95 -10.00
C GLN A 253 17.56 9.93 -11.13
N TRP A 254 17.37 10.42 -12.35
CA TRP A 254 16.93 9.60 -13.49
C TRP A 254 17.91 8.48 -13.85
N ASP A 255 19.22 8.76 -13.86
CA ASP A 255 20.24 7.76 -14.22
C ASP A 255 20.34 6.61 -13.20
N GLU A 256 20.20 6.92 -11.91
CA GLU A 256 20.14 5.91 -10.84
C GLU A 256 18.85 5.09 -10.97
N SER A 257 17.74 5.75 -11.26
CA SER A 257 16.45 5.10 -11.46
C SER A 257 16.50 4.07 -12.61
N VAL A 258 17.10 4.41 -13.75
CA VAL A 258 17.28 3.48 -14.88
C VAL A 258 18.20 2.31 -14.51
N ARG A 259 19.27 2.55 -13.74
CA ARG A 259 20.15 1.47 -13.25
C ARG A 259 19.42 0.47 -12.35
N TRP A 260 18.55 0.95 -11.47
CA TRP A 260 17.72 0.08 -10.64
C TRP A 260 16.67 -0.69 -11.46
N MET A 261 16.07 -0.08 -12.50
CA MET A 261 15.20 -0.81 -13.42
C MET A 261 15.95 -1.89 -14.21
N ASP A 262 17.20 -1.64 -14.60
CA ASP A 262 18.05 -2.65 -15.25
C ASP A 262 18.31 -3.84 -14.32
N ARG A 263 18.61 -3.59 -13.03
CA ARG A 263 18.74 -4.65 -12.02
C ARG A 263 17.43 -5.43 -11.85
N ALA A 264 16.28 -4.77 -11.78
CA ALA A 264 14.98 -5.43 -11.71
C ALA A 264 14.72 -6.33 -12.94
N MET A 265 15.13 -5.88 -14.13
CA MET A 265 15.02 -6.69 -15.34
C MET A 265 15.97 -7.89 -15.33
N GLN A 266 17.22 -7.72 -14.89
CA GLN A 266 18.18 -8.81 -14.75
C GLN A 266 17.68 -9.92 -13.81
N GLU A 267 16.98 -9.53 -12.74
CA GLU A 267 16.37 -10.49 -11.81
C GLU A 267 15.15 -11.23 -12.44
N SER A 268 14.45 -10.67 -13.45
CA SER A 268 13.29 -11.33 -14.12
C SER A 268 13.60 -12.05 -15.43
N ALA A 269 14.35 -11.41 -16.32
CA ALA A 269 14.59 -11.90 -17.68
C ALA A 269 16.02 -12.37 -17.90
N HIS A 270 16.88 -12.29 -16.88
CA HIS A 270 18.31 -12.59 -16.96
C HIS A 270 19.04 -11.83 -18.08
N ASP A 271 18.54 -10.63 -18.39
CA ASP A 271 19.07 -9.76 -19.44
C ASP A 271 18.97 -8.30 -19.01
N THR A 272 19.73 -7.45 -19.70
CA THR A 272 19.62 -6.00 -19.55
C THR A 272 18.29 -5.51 -20.11
N LEU A 273 17.81 -4.40 -19.56
CA LEU A 273 16.58 -3.74 -19.95
C LEU A 273 16.58 -3.37 -21.44
N ARG A 274 17.69 -2.80 -21.90
CA ARG A 274 17.85 -2.37 -23.30
C ARG A 274 17.80 -3.57 -24.25
N ALA A 275 18.56 -4.63 -23.95
CA ALA A 275 18.57 -5.84 -24.77
C ALA A 275 17.19 -6.52 -24.80
N THR A 276 16.49 -6.57 -23.66
CA THR A 276 15.13 -7.10 -23.56
C THR A 276 14.18 -6.32 -24.48
N VAL A 277 14.19 -4.98 -24.41
CA VAL A 277 13.37 -4.13 -25.28
C VAL A 277 13.71 -4.34 -26.76
N ASP A 278 14.99 -4.42 -27.12
CA ASP A 278 15.42 -4.66 -28.51
C ASP A 278 14.95 -6.03 -29.03
N LYS A 279 15.12 -7.11 -28.26
CA LYS A 279 14.64 -8.46 -28.61
C LYS A 279 13.13 -8.51 -28.83
N LEU A 280 12.35 -7.91 -27.91
CA LEU A 280 10.89 -7.84 -28.02
C LEU A 280 10.47 -7.02 -29.26
N LEU A 281 11.17 -5.93 -29.56
CA LEU A 281 10.94 -5.13 -30.76
C LEU A 281 11.43 -5.80 -32.05
N ALA A 282 12.34 -6.77 -31.96
CA ALA A 282 12.70 -7.69 -33.04
C ALA A 282 11.72 -8.86 -33.20
N ARG A 283 10.71 -8.97 -32.31
CA ARG A 283 9.73 -10.08 -32.24
C ARG A 283 10.34 -11.42 -31.86
N GLU A 284 11.42 -11.38 -31.08
CA GLU A 284 12.00 -12.58 -30.48
C GLU A 284 11.17 -13.00 -29.27
N SER A 285 10.92 -14.31 -29.14
CA SER A 285 10.27 -14.88 -27.96
C SER A 285 11.26 -14.99 -26.81
N LEU A 286 10.88 -14.52 -25.63
CA LEU A 286 11.65 -14.72 -24.40
C LEU A 286 11.10 -15.95 -23.66
N PRO A 287 11.92 -16.95 -23.33
CA PRO A 287 11.47 -18.14 -22.60
C PRO A 287 11.32 -17.80 -21.10
N LEU A 288 10.27 -17.05 -20.75
CA LEU A 288 9.97 -16.65 -19.38
C LEU A 288 8.90 -17.54 -18.77
N THR A 289 9.02 -17.80 -17.47
CA THR A 289 7.92 -18.37 -16.67
C THR A 289 6.74 -17.38 -16.56
N PRO A 290 5.54 -17.83 -16.18
CA PRO A 290 4.40 -16.92 -15.98
C PRO A 290 4.70 -15.79 -14.97
N LEU A 291 5.41 -16.12 -13.88
CA LEU A 291 5.81 -15.16 -12.86
C LEU A 291 6.76 -14.09 -13.43
N GLU A 292 7.85 -14.53 -14.06
CA GLU A 292 8.83 -13.64 -14.68
C GLU A 292 8.18 -12.75 -15.75
N THR A 293 7.26 -13.30 -16.54
CA THR A 293 6.47 -12.55 -17.52
C THR A 293 5.70 -11.41 -16.87
N ARG A 294 4.97 -11.67 -15.79
CA ARG A 294 4.21 -10.63 -15.09
C ARG A 294 5.13 -9.53 -14.56
N GLN A 295 6.24 -9.93 -13.96
CA GLN A 295 7.22 -9.03 -13.36
C GLN A 295 7.98 -8.19 -14.39
N SER A 296 8.35 -8.77 -15.54
CA SER A 296 8.96 -8.04 -16.64
C SER A 296 7.98 -7.04 -17.26
N ILE A 297 6.70 -7.40 -17.43
CA ILE A 297 5.65 -6.48 -17.89
C ILE A 297 5.51 -5.29 -16.92
N GLU A 298 5.44 -5.55 -15.62
CA GLU A 298 5.35 -4.49 -14.60
C GLU A 298 6.59 -3.60 -14.57
N THR A 299 7.79 -4.18 -14.70
CA THR A 299 9.05 -3.44 -14.76
C THR A 299 9.11 -2.54 -16.00
N LEU A 300 8.74 -3.05 -17.18
CA LEU A 300 8.66 -2.25 -18.41
C LEU A 300 7.60 -1.15 -18.30
N GLN A 301 6.45 -1.45 -17.68
CA GLN A 301 5.42 -0.45 -17.41
C GLN A 301 5.97 0.67 -16.51
N ALA A 302 6.64 0.33 -15.40
CA ALA A 302 7.25 1.29 -14.48
C ALA A 302 8.38 2.12 -15.14
N LEU A 303 9.19 1.52 -16.00
CA LEU A 303 10.18 2.24 -16.78
C LEU A 303 9.53 3.23 -17.77
N SER A 304 8.45 2.83 -18.43
CA SER A 304 7.76 3.75 -19.34
C SER A 304 7.19 4.97 -18.61
N THR A 305 6.65 4.80 -17.40
CA THR A 305 6.14 5.92 -16.60
C THR A 305 7.26 6.81 -16.08
N LEU A 306 8.44 6.25 -15.78
CA LEU A 306 9.65 7.02 -15.47
C LEU A 306 10.01 7.97 -16.62
N HIS A 307 10.07 7.48 -17.86
CA HIS A 307 10.40 8.32 -19.01
C HIS A 307 9.33 9.38 -19.31
N VAL A 308 8.05 9.06 -19.13
CA VAL A 308 6.96 10.06 -19.21
C VAL A 308 7.17 11.15 -18.15
N ARG A 309 7.51 10.77 -16.91
CA ARG A 309 7.78 11.73 -15.83
C ARG A 309 9.01 12.59 -16.12
N GLN A 310 10.06 12.01 -16.68
CA GLN A 310 11.24 12.73 -17.13
C GLN A 310 10.87 13.79 -18.18
N ALA A 311 10.08 13.44 -19.19
CA ALA A 311 9.58 14.39 -20.18
C ALA A 311 8.78 15.53 -19.54
N THR A 312 7.93 15.23 -18.56
CA THR A 312 7.16 16.28 -17.85
C THR A 312 8.03 17.20 -17.00
N ALA A 313 9.16 16.72 -16.48
CA ALA A 313 10.08 17.51 -15.67
C ALA A 313 11.00 18.40 -16.51
N ALA A 314 11.39 17.95 -17.71
CA ALA A 314 12.27 18.69 -18.62
C ALA A 314 11.54 19.73 -19.50
N GLU A 315 10.24 19.94 -19.27
CA GLU A 315 9.29 20.84 -19.96
C GLU A 315 9.17 20.70 -21.51
N THR A 316 10.14 20.12 -22.22
CA THR A 316 10.14 20.10 -23.71
C THR A 316 10.97 18.96 -24.35
N GLU A 317 11.21 17.85 -23.65
CA GLU A 317 11.97 16.75 -24.22
C GLU A 317 11.06 15.69 -24.86
N ARG A 318 11.04 15.69 -26.20
CA ARG A 318 10.39 14.67 -27.02
C ARG A 318 11.04 13.29 -26.90
N ALA A 319 12.36 13.24 -26.67
CA ALA A 319 13.13 12.00 -26.68
C ALA A 319 12.70 10.99 -25.58
N PRO A 320 12.51 11.39 -24.31
CA PRO A 320 11.96 10.49 -23.30
C PRO A 320 10.55 9.98 -23.64
N LEU A 321 9.69 10.77 -24.28
CA LEU A 321 8.37 10.29 -24.73
C LEU A 321 8.48 9.23 -25.84
N GLU A 322 9.43 9.38 -26.76
CA GLU A 322 9.69 8.37 -27.80
C GLU A 322 10.24 7.06 -27.21
N GLU A 323 11.12 7.16 -26.20
CA GLU A 323 11.61 5.98 -25.47
C GLU A 323 10.49 5.32 -24.65
N ALA A 324 9.65 6.09 -23.97
CA ALA A 324 8.48 5.58 -23.26
C ALA A 324 7.55 4.79 -24.19
N LEU A 325 7.26 5.32 -25.37
CA LEU A 325 6.46 4.63 -26.39
C LEU A 325 7.14 3.32 -26.83
N ARG A 326 8.45 3.35 -27.08
CA ARG A 326 9.23 2.17 -27.47
C ARG A 326 9.14 1.06 -26.42
N ILE A 327 9.27 1.40 -25.14
CA ILE A 327 9.15 0.47 -24.01
C ILE A 327 7.72 -0.08 -23.87
N GLN A 328 6.70 0.77 -23.98
CA GLN A 328 5.29 0.33 -23.92
C GLN A 328 4.97 -0.69 -25.01
N LEU A 329 5.49 -0.48 -26.23
CA LEU A 329 5.30 -1.40 -27.35
C LEU A 329 6.06 -2.72 -27.14
N ALA A 330 7.24 -2.68 -26.51
CA ALA A 330 7.94 -3.90 -26.11
C ALA A 330 7.14 -4.69 -25.06
N ALA A 331 6.61 -4.02 -24.04
CA ALA A 331 5.77 -4.63 -23.00
C ALA A 331 4.49 -5.27 -23.59
N LEU A 332 3.84 -4.58 -24.53
CA LEU A 332 2.69 -5.14 -25.25
C LEU A 332 3.05 -6.40 -26.03
N ARG A 333 4.22 -6.44 -26.68
CA ARG A 333 4.67 -7.64 -27.39
C ARG A 333 4.94 -8.80 -26.44
N LEU A 334 5.62 -8.55 -25.32
CA LEU A 334 5.84 -9.56 -24.30
C LEU A 334 4.50 -10.14 -23.80
N ALA A 335 3.53 -9.27 -23.53
CA ALA A 335 2.19 -9.68 -23.14
C ALA A 335 1.52 -10.56 -24.21
N ASN A 336 1.64 -10.22 -25.49
CA ASN A 336 1.04 -11.01 -26.58
C ASN A 336 1.66 -12.39 -26.76
N THR A 337 3.00 -12.49 -26.76
CA THR A 337 3.69 -13.76 -26.96
C THR A 337 3.39 -14.75 -25.82
N SER A 338 3.03 -14.23 -24.65
CA SER A 338 2.74 -15.02 -23.45
C SER A 338 1.32 -15.61 -23.42
N THR A 339 0.47 -15.31 -24.42
CA THR A 339 -0.90 -15.85 -24.52
C THR A 339 -1.01 -17.13 -25.36
N VAL A 340 0.10 -17.65 -25.91
CA VAL A 340 0.09 -18.67 -26.96
C VAL A 340 0.67 -20.01 -26.47
N GLY A 341 -0.18 -20.92 -25.99
CA GLY A 341 0.11 -22.35 -25.77
C GLY A 341 -0.85 -22.98 -24.75
N GLN A 342 -1.94 -23.66 -25.14
CA GLN A 342 -2.10 -25.06 -25.59
C GLN A 342 -1.90 -26.14 -24.51
N GLY A 343 -3.04 -26.59 -23.95
CA GLY A 343 -3.25 -27.98 -23.53
C GLY A 343 -3.80 -28.15 -22.13
N VAL A 344 -5.13 -28.07 -21.99
CA VAL A 344 -5.95 -28.21 -20.76
C VAL A 344 -6.00 -26.93 -19.91
N ALA A 345 -7.04 -26.11 -20.16
CA ALA A 345 -7.29 -24.85 -19.47
C ALA A 345 -7.50 -25.04 -17.96
N GLY A 346 -6.44 -24.83 -17.18
CA GLY A 346 -6.51 -24.74 -15.72
C GLY A 346 -7.07 -23.38 -15.27
N THR A 347 -7.63 -23.30 -14.07
CA THR A 347 -8.10 -22.03 -13.48
C THR A 347 -6.96 -21.00 -13.38
N ALA A 348 -5.74 -21.44 -13.05
CA ALA A 348 -4.57 -20.56 -12.93
C ALA A 348 -4.13 -19.99 -14.29
N GLU A 349 -4.11 -20.83 -15.34
CA GLU A 349 -3.81 -20.42 -16.71
C GLU A 349 -4.82 -19.40 -17.20
N ARG A 350 -6.11 -19.64 -16.95
CA ARG A 350 -7.15 -18.68 -17.33
C ARG A 350 -7.02 -17.36 -16.58
N LEU A 351 -6.69 -17.39 -15.29
CA LEU A 351 -6.42 -16.17 -14.53
C LEU A 351 -5.20 -15.42 -15.07
N GLN A 352 -4.14 -16.13 -15.47
CA GLN A 352 -2.96 -15.53 -16.08
C GLN A 352 -3.30 -14.84 -17.40
N GLU A 353 -4.09 -15.49 -18.25
CA GLU A 353 -4.55 -14.90 -19.50
C GLU A 353 -5.35 -13.63 -19.25
N LEU A 354 -6.28 -13.66 -18.29
CA LEU A 354 -7.08 -12.50 -17.88
C LEU A 354 -6.23 -11.36 -17.31
N TRP A 355 -5.23 -11.68 -16.50
CA TRP A 355 -4.26 -10.71 -15.99
C TRP A 355 -3.47 -10.07 -17.14
N ILE A 356 -2.98 -10.87 -18.09
CA ILE A 356 -2.24 -10.38 -19.28
C ILE A 356 -3.14 -9.47 -20.12
N GLN A 357 -4.38 -9.86 -20.36
CA GLN A 357 -5.36 -9.05 -21.10
C GLN A 357 -5.65 -7.72 -20.40
N GLN A 358 -5.75 -7.73 -19.06
CA GLN A 358 -5.90 -6.51 -18.27
C GLN A 358 -4.67 -5.60 -18.39
N ARG A 359 -3.45 -6.14 -18.34
CA ARG A 359 -2.22 -5.34 -18.53
C ARG A 359 -2.07 -4.80 -19.94
N GLN A 360 -2.50 -5.54 -20.95
CA GLN A 360 -2.60 -5.06 -22.32
C GLN A 360 -3.52 -3.85 -22.44
N ALA A 361 -4.66 -3.83 -21.72
CA ALA A 361 -5.56 -2.69 -21.70
C ALA A 361 -4.90 -1.44 -21.08
N VAL A 362 -4.21 -1.60 -19.95
CA VAL A 362 -3.48 -0.50 -19.29
C VAL A 362 -2.36 0.04 -20.18
N LEU A 363 -1.55 -0.84 -20.78
CA LEU A 363 -0.48 -0.44 -21.70
C LEU A 363 -1.04 0.26 -22.95
N ALA A 364 -2.17 -0.21 -23.49
CA ALA A 364 -2.84 0.45 -24.61
C ALA A 364 -3.27 1.89 -24.26
N MET A 365 -3.78 2.11 -23.04
CA MET A 365 -4.11 3.43 -22.54
C MET A 365 -2.86 4.33 -22.45
N HIS A 366 -1.76 3.83 -21.87
CA HIS A 366 -0.50 4.57 -21.79
C HIS A 366 0.08 4.91 -23.18
N VAL A 367 -0.01 4.00 -24.16
CA VAL A 367 0.39 4.26 -25.55
C VAL A 367 -0.46 5.39 -26.13
N ALA A 368 -1.78 5.38 -25.91
CA ALA A 368 -2.66 6.43 -26.40
C ALA A 368 -2.28 7.81 -25.86
N GLU A 369 -2.02 7.90 -24.55
CA GLU A 369 -1.60 9.13 -23.87
C GLU A 369 -0.23 9.61 -24.35
N THR A 370 0.73 8.70 -24.50
CA THR A 370 2.07 9.03 -24.98
C THR A 370 2.02 9.54 -26.42
N LEU A 371 1.22 8.90 -27.29
CA LEU A 371 0.97 9.37 -28.65
C LEU A 371 0.27 10.73 -28.68
N TYR A 372 -0.64 10.99 -27.74
CA TYR A 372 -1.31 12.28 -27.62
C TYR A 372 -0.31 13.38 -27.22
N ALA A 373 0.53 13.12 -26.22
CA ALA A 373 1.60 14.04 -25.79
C ALA A 373 2.59 14.33 -26.93
N LEU A 374 3.06 13.29 -27.63
CA LEU A 374 3.95 13.40 -28.79
C LEU A 374 3.35 14.19 -29.96
N HIS A 375 2.02 14.25 -30.07
CA HIS A 375 1.31 15.05 -31.07
C HIS A 375 1.11 16.50 -30.62
N LYS A 376 0.90 16.73 -29.33
CA LYS A 376 0.67 18.05 -28.75
C LYS A 376 1.93 18.91 -28.74
N GLU A 377 3.10 18.32 -28.53
CA GLU A 377 4.37 19.04 -28.57
C GLU A 377 4.62 19.60 -29.97
N PRO A 378 4.51 20.93 -30.17
CA PRO A 378 4.87 21.52 -31.45
C PRO A 378 6.37 21.30 -31.64
N ALA A 379 6.81 21.04 -32.87
CA ALA A 379 8.24 20.97 -33.17
C ALA A 379 8.85 22.39 -33.12
N VAL A 380 8.89 23.00 -31.93
CA VAL A 380 9.22 24.42 -31.71
C VAL A 380 10.69 24.72 -32.05
N SER A 381 11.57 23.71 -32.07
CA SER A 381 12.99 23.87 -32.39
C SER A 381 13.38 23.52 -33.83
N ALA A 382 12.43 23.09 -34.68
CA ALA A 382 12.74 22.75 -36.07
C ALA A 382 12.72 24.00 -36.98
N GLY A 383 13.67 24.92 -36.77
CA GLY A 383 14.07 25.84 -37.84
C GLY A 383 14.39 25.02 -39.10
N TRP A 384 13.85 25.42 -40.25
CA TRP A 384 14.03 24.91 -41.63
C TRP A 384 13.85 23.39 -41.92
N TRP A 385 14.05 22.50 -40.97
CA TRP A 385 13.88 21.03 -41.05
C TRP A 385 12.47 20.49 -41.40
N PRO A 386 11.35 21.21 -41.15
CA PRO A 386 10.03 20.76 -41.60
C PRO A 386 9.93 20.65 -43.13
N ARG A 387 10.73 21.43 -43.87
CA ARG A 387 10.79 21.35 -45.35
C ARG A 387 11.64 20.18 -45.84
N LEU A 388 12.66 19.77 -45.10
CA LEU A 388 13.54 18.64 -45.45
C LEU A 388 12.97 17.28 -45.02
N SER A 389 12.24 17.21 -43.91
CA SER A 389 11.54 15.99 -43.47
C SER A 389 10.38 15.59 -44.41
N HIS A 390 9.83 16.53 -45.18
CA HIS A 390 8.91 16.22 -46.27
C HIS A 390 9.64 15.59 -47.48
N TRP A 391 10.93 15.88 -47.67
CA TRP A 391 11.72 15.46 -48.84
C TRP A 391 12.49 14.14 -48.59
N LEU A 392 12.94 13.89 -47.36
CA LEU A 392 13.68 12.68 -46.97
C LEU A 392 12.80 11.47 -46.59
N GLY A 393 11.52 11.50 -46.96
CA GLY A 393 10.65 10.34 -46.84
C GLY A 393 9.94 10.23 -45.49
N ARG A 394 8.65 10.56 -45.51
CA ARG A 394 7.58 10.06 -44.61
C ARG A 394 7.45 8.53 -44.58
N ALA A 395 8.46 7.76 -44.99
CA ALA A 395 8.39 6.33 -45.20
C ALA A 395 8.63 5.47 -43.93
N SER A 396 8.91 6.05 -42.76
CA SER A 396 9.20 5.23 -41.57
C SER A 396 8.67 5.77 -40.23
N ARG A 397 7.63 6.61 -40.23
CA ARG A 397 6.71 6.64 -39.08
C ARG A 397 5.58 5.67 -39.41
N ARG A 398 5.88 4.37 -39.38
CA ARG A 398 4.81 3.36 -39.39
C ARG A 398 3.86 3.77 -38.26
N GLN A 399 2.64 4.12 -38.65
CA GLN A 399 1.59 4.47 -37.71
C GLN A 399 1.43 3.25 -36.80
N VAL A 400 1.84 3.39 -35.54
CA VAL A 400 1.77 2.32 -34.55
C VAL A 400 0.29 2.02 -34.33
N ARG A 401 -0.21 0.93 -34.91
CA ARG A 401 -1.62 0.56 -34.86
C ARG A 401 -1.85 -0.55 -33.85
N PRO A 402 -2.99 -0.53 -33.12
CA PRO A 402 -3.35 -1.61 -32.20
C PRO A 402 -3.34 -3.00 -32.87
N LEU A 403 -3.73 -3.10 -34.14
CA LEU A 403 -3.77 -4.37 -34.89
C LEU A 403 -2.41 -5.06 -35.02
N ASP A 404 -1.30 -4.33 -34.91
CA ASP A 404 0.05 -4.94 -34.92
C ASP A 404 0.38 -5.65 -33.60
N TYR A 405 -0.41 -5.40 -32.56
CA TYR A 405 -0.19 -5.84 -31.19
C TYR A 405 -1.41 -6.55 -30.59
N PHE A 406 -2.52 -6.68 -31.29
CA PHE A 406 -3.69 -7.35 -30.73
C PHE A 406 -4.38 -8.18 -31.80
N SER A 407 -4.78 -9.39 -31.42
CA SER A 407 -5.83 -10.11 -32.14
C SER A 407 -7.16 -9.57 -31.65
N MET A 408 -7.78 -8.67 -32.40
CA MET A 408 -9.14 -8.18 -32.15
C MET A 408 -9.88 -7.99 -33.46
N ASP A 409 -11.22 -8.00 -33.38
CA ASP A 409 -12.08 -7.54 -34.46
C ASP A 409 -11.68 -6.12 -34.87
N ALA A 410 -11.76 -5.85 -36.18
CA ALA A 410 -11.29 -4.61 -36.76
C ALA A 410 -11.91 -3.40 -36.04
N ALA A 411 -11.06 -2.61 -35.37
CA ALA A 411 -11.47 -1.38 -34.74
C ALA A 411 -12.11 -0.45 -35.80
N PRO A 412 -13.17 0.31 -35.45
CA PRO A 412 -13.74 1.27 -36.36
C PRO A 412 -12.65 2.27 -36.77
N VAL A 413 -12.44 2.42 -38.08
CA VAL A 413 -11.44 3.36 -38.61
C VAL A 413 -11.81 4.76 -38.13
N ARG A 414 -10.93 5.38 -37.33
CA ARG A 414 -11.12 6.74 -36.84
C ARG A 414 -10.39 7.72 -37.76
N HIS A 415 -11.04 8.84 -38.05
CA HIS A 415 -10.45 9.94 -38.80
C HIS A 415 -10.39 11.18 -37.93
N GLY A 416 -9.35 11.99 -38.09
CA GLY A 416 -9.20 13.27 -37.39
C GLY A 416 -7.89 13.41 -36.60
N PRO A 417 -7.74 14.53 -35.88
CA PRO A 417 -6.62 14.71 -34.96
C PRO A 417 -6.65 13.61 -33.90
N HIS A 418 -5.49 13.10 -33.50
CA HIS A 418 -5.36 12.06 -32.49
C HIS A 418 -6.08 10.73 -32.80
N ALA A 419 -6.38 10.42 -34.08
CA ALA A 419 -7.03 9.17 -34.48
C ALA A 419 -6.32 7.92 -33.91
N ALA A 420 -4.98 7.91 -33.90
CA ALA A 420 -4.21 6.82 -33.31
C ALA A 420 -4.49 6.67 -31.80
N SER A 421 -4.45 7.76 -31.02
CA SER A 421 -4.78 7.71 -29.58
C SER A 421 -6.21 7.23 -29.35
N GLN A 422 -7.18 7.65 -30.16
CA GLN A 422 -8.57 7.18 -30.06
C GLN A 422 -8.69 5.67 -30.34
N GLU A 423 -7.97 5.14 -31.34
CA GLU A 423 -7.94 3.70 -31.66
C GLU A 423 -7.38 2.88 -30.49
N TRP A 424 -6.29 3.34 -29.88
CA TRP A 424 -5.67 2.69 -28.71
C TRP A 424 -6.57 2.73 -27.47
N LEU A 425 -7.26 3.85 -27.19
CA LEU A 425 -8.22 3.95 -26.07
C LEU A 425 -9.45 3.06 -26.28
N TRP A 426 -9.96 2.97 -27.51
CA TRP A 426 -11.04 2.04 -27.82
C TRP A 426 -10.61 0.59 -27.56
N CYS A 427 -9.40 0.22 -27.99
CA CYS A 427 -8.83 -1.09 -27.71
C CYS A 427 -8.69 -1.36 -26.20
N ALA A 428 -8.16 -0.39 -25.45
CA ALA A 428 -8.03 -0.49 -23.99
C ALA A 428 -9.39 -0.77 -23.33
N SER A 429 -10.41 0.02 -23.68
CA SER A 429 -11.78 -0.14 -23.18
C SER A 429 -12.37 -1.52 -23.51
N GLN A 430 -12.23 -1.99 -24.75
CA GLN A 430 -12.76 -3.30 -25.16
C GLN A 430 -12.10 -4.48 -24.42
N ARG A 431 -10.78 -4.45 -24.26
CA ARG A 431 -10.06 -5.50 -23.51
C ARG A 431 -10.44 -5.50 -22.03
N ALA A 432 -10.46 -4.32 -21.41
CA ALA A 432 -10.90 -4.18 -20.03
C ALA A 432 -12.34 -4.68 -19.83
N GLN A 433 -13.25 -4.35 -20.75
CA GLN A 433 -14.62 -4.85 -20.75
C GLN A 433 -14.69 -6.37 -20.91
N GLN A 434 -13.83 -6.99 -21.72
CA GLN A 434 -13.76 -8.45 -21.83
C GLN A 434 -13.36 -9.09 -20.50
N VAL A 435 -12.30 -8.59 -19.85
CA VAL A 435 -11.87 -9.08 -18.53
C VAL A 435 -13.00 -8.94 -17.50
N CYS A 436 -13.69 -7.79 -17.47
CA CYS A 436 -14.85 -7.55 -16.60
C CYS A 436 -15.97 -8.57 -16.84
N ARG A 437 -16.28 -8.88 -18.11
CA ARG A 437 -17.32 -9.87 -18.45
C ARG A 437 -16.95 -11.26 -17.98
N GLU A 438 -15.71 -11.67 -18.20
CA GLU A 438 -15.26 -13.02 -17.88
C GLU A 438 -15.09 -13.25 -16.38
N LEU A 439 -14.62 -12.26 -15.63
CA LEU A 439 -14.55 -12.34 -14.17
C LEU A 439 -15.93 -12.13 -13.51
N GLY A 440 -16.78 -11.26 -14.07
CA GLY A 440 -18.08 -10.87 -13.52
C GLY A 440 -19.23 -11.85 -13.75
N THR A 441 -19.21 -12.66 -14.82
CA THR A 441 -20.26 -13.67 -15.09
C THR A 441 -20.26 -14.84 -14.09
N SER A 442 -19.25 -14.92 -13.23
CA SER A 442 -19.07 -15.95 -12.19
C SER A 442 -20.20 -16.02 -11.15
N GLY A 443 -21.15 -15.07 -11.15
CA GLY A 443 -22.34 -15.11 -10.28
C GLY A 443 -23.45 -16.06 -10.73
N SER A 444 -23.38 -16.60 -11.96
CA SER A 444 -24.40 -17.52 -12.50
C SER A 444 -23.95 -18.96 -12.37
N GLU A 445 -24.31 -19.63 -11.26
CA GLU A 445 -24.34 -21.08 -10.88
C GLU A 445 -23.51 -22.19 -11.59
N MET A 446 -22.83 -21.97 -12.73
CA MET A 446 -22.23 -23.01 -13.57
C MET A 446 -20.69 -23.03 -13.60
N LEU A 447 -19.98 -22.08 -13.00
CA LEU A 447 -18.52 -22.15 -12.88
C LEU A 447 -18.11 -21.96 -11.41
N PRO A 448 -17.18 -22.77 -10.87
CA PRO A 448 -16.65 -22.56 -9.53
C PRO A 448 -15.92 -21.21 -9.51
N ALA A 449 -16.63 -20.17 -9.09
CA ALA A 449 -16.19 -18.79 -9.02
C ALA A 449 -14.88 -18.67 -8.24
N TRP A 450 -13.74 -18.54 -8.95
CA TRP A 450 -12.41 -18.16 -8.47
C TRP A 450 -12.15 -18.42 -6.97
N LYS A 451 -12.32 -19.66 -6.50
CA LYS A 451 -12.22 -20.00 -5.07
C LYS A 451 -10.77 -20.23 -4.65
N GLY A 452 -10.54 -20.07 -3.35
CA GLY A 452 -9.26 -20.39 -2.71
C GLY A 452 -8.17 -19.40 -3.12
N PRO A 453 -6.99 -19.88 -3.56
CA PRO A 453 -5.83 -19.03 -3.82
C PRO A 453 -6.14 -17.91 -4.83
N TYR A 454 -6.94 -18.18 -5.86
CA TYR A 454 -7.14 -17.22 -6.95
C TYR A 454 -8.15 -16.10 -6.65
N GLN A 455 -8.82 -16.12 -5.50
CA GLN A 455 -9.91 -15.19 -5.18
C GLN A 455 -9.41 -13.74 -5.05
N ALA A 456 -8.32 -13.52 -4.32
CA ALA A 456 -7.78 -12.17 -4.10
C ALA A 456 -7.25 -11.56 -5.40
N MET A 457 -6.50 -12.33 -6.19
CA MET A 457 -5.94 -11.88 -7.45
C MET A 457 -7.04 -11.61 -8.48
N SER A 458 -8.03 -12.50 -8.64
CA SER A 458 -9.15 -12.27 -9.56
C SER A 458 -9.99 -11.04 -9.19
N ALA A 459 -10.25 -10.81 -7.90
CA ALA A 459 -10.93 -9.60 -7.44
C ALA A 459 -10.14 -8.34 -7.79
N ARG A 460 -8.81 -8.33 -7.58
CA ARG A 460 -7.94 -7.21 -7.93
C ARG A 460 -7.91 -6.97 -9.44
N VAL A 461 -7.78 -8.03 -10.25
CA VAL A 461 -7.79 -7.91 -11.73
C VAL A 461 -9.14 -7.36 -12.21
N LEU A 462 -10.26 -7.78 -11.61
CA LEU A 462 -11.58 -7.25 -11.94
C LEU A 462 -11.70 -5.76 -11.60
N GLU A 463 -11.30 -5.36 -10.39
CA GLU A 463 -11.33 -3.96 -9.97
C GLU A 463 -10.47 -3.08 -10.89
N GLN A 464 -9.25 -3.53 -11.20
CA GLN A 464 -8.35 -2.82 -12.10
C GLN A 464 -8.92 -2.72 -13.52
N ALA A 465 -9.52 -3.79 -14.04
CA ALA A 465 -10.16 -3.78 -15.36
C ALA A 465 -11.35 -2.80 -15.39
N GLN A 466 -12.20 -2.77 -14.37
CA GLN A 466 -13.30 -1.81 -14.29
C GLN A 466 -12.80 -0.37 -14.30
N ARG A 467 -11.75 -0.08 -13.52
CA ARG A 467 -11.12 1.23 -13.48
C ARG A 467 -10.54 1.63 -14.84
N THR A 468 -9.75 0.75 -15.46
CA THR A 468 -9.17 1.01 -16.79
C THR A 468 -10.23 1.21 -17.85
N GLN A 469 -11.33 0.45 -17.81
CA GLN A 469 -12.46 0.64 -18.73
C GLN A 469 -13.06 2.04 -18.59
N GLN A 470 -13.37 2.45 -17.36
CA GLN A 470 -13.96 3.77 -17.07
C GLN A 470 -13.02 4.91 -17.51
N GLU A 471 -11.74 4.83 -17.16
CA GLU A 471 -10.73 5.83 -17.52
C GLU A 471 -10.56 5.93 -19.05
N ALA A 472 -10.46 4.79 -19.76
CA ALA A 472 -10.33 4.77 -21.21
C ALA A 472 -11.56 5.37 -21.92
N GLU A 473 -12.78 5.08 -21.44
CA GLU A 473 -14.01 5.67 -21.98
C GLU A 473 -14.08 7.19 -21.74
N LEU A 474 -13.66 7.65 -20.57
CA LEU A 474 -13.61 9.08 -20.25
C LEU A 474 -12.62 9.83 -21.16
N LEU A 475 -11.41 9.30 -21.33
CA LEU A 475 -10.40 9.86 -22.21
C LEU A 475 -10.86 9.84 -23.68
N LEU A 476 -11.52 8.77 -24.12
CA LEU A 476 -12.05 8.66 -25.47
C LEU A 476 -13.13 9.73 -25.75
N ARG A 477 -14.04 9.97 -24.78
CA ARG A 477 -15.04 11.05 -24.87
C ARG A 477 -14.38 12.43 -24.86
N ALA A 478 -13.28 12.61 -24.12
CA ALA A 478 -12.55 13.87 -24.09
C ALA A 478 -11.88 14.19 -25.43
N LEU A 479 -11.31 13.19 -26.12
CA LEU A 479 -10.68 13.36 -27.44
C LEU A 479 -11.68 13.51 -28.60
N GLN A 480 -12.97 13.23 -28.37
CA GLN A 480 -14.04 13.39 -29.37
C GLN A 480 -14.72 14.77 -29.32
N LYS A 481 -14.52 15.51 -28.22
CA LYS A 481 -14.96 16.90 -28.08
C LYS A 481 -13.89 17.83 -28.64
#